data_AF-A0A7S1ECT1-F1
#
_entry.id   AF-A0A7S1ECT1-F1
#
_cell.length_a   1.000
_cell.length_b   1.000
_cell.length_c   1.000
_cell.angle_alpha   90.00
_cell.angle_beta   90.00
_cell.angle_gamma   90.00
#
_symmetry.space_group_name_H-M   'P 1'
#
loop_
_entity.id
_entity.type
_entity.pdbx_description
1 polymer ?
#
loop_
_entity_poly.entity_id
_entity_poly.type
_entity_poly.pdbx_seq_one_letter_code
_entity_poly.pdbx_strand_id
1 'polypeptide(L)'
;PWMLVAPIVSGATAQVSDTARDIYLPSGNWLEYGDSKTVHTGPKRLVKHPAGMGEVPVFIRAGAIIPMQPVVQYTDQPLPANYPLTLYIFPSSVETNHTLFEDDGVRGYEN
;
A
#
# COMPACT_ATOMS: atom_id res chain seq x y z
N PRO A 1 -6.55 -6.05 -7.56
CA PRO A 1 -5.86 -4.91 -6.91
C PRO A 1 -5.22 -5.36 -5.59
N TRP A 2 -3.94 -5.04 -5.37
CA TRP A 2 -3.16 -5.48 -4.20
C TRP A 2 -3.21 -4.54 -3.01
N MET A 3 -3.56 -3.27 -3.23
CA MET A 3 -3.60 -2.22 -2.22
C MET A 3 -4.95 -1.49 -2.27
N LEU A 4 -5.46 -1.14 -1.10
CA LEU A 4 -6.58 -0.23 -0.92
C LEU A 4 -6.09 0.96 -0.09
N VAL A 5 -6.27 2.17 -0.63
CA VAL A 5 -5.92 3.42 0.04
C VAL A 5 -7.20 4.13 0.41
N ALA A 6 -7.28 4.58 1.66
CA ALA A 6 -8.47 5.23 2.19
C ALA A 6 -8.09 6.61 2.80
N PRO A 7 -7.88 7.64 1.96
CA PRO A 7 -7.50 8.98 2.44
C PRO A 7 -8.55 9.59 3.37
N ILE A 8 -8.10 10.28 4.41
CA ILE A 8 -8.98 11.14 5.20
C ILE A 8 -9.17 12.44 4.42
N VAL A 9 -10.41 12.75 4.07
CA VAL A 9 -10.78 13.95 3.29
C VAL A 9 -11.65 14.94 4.09
N SER A 10 -12.04 14.55 5.31
CA SER A 10 -12.67 15.44 6.27
C SER A 10 -11.59 16.25 7.01
N GLY A 11 -11.75 17.56 7.10
CA GLY A 11 -10.76 18.43 7.74
C GLY A 11 -10.52 18.07 9.21
N ALA A 12 -9.26 17.84 9.57
CA ALA A 12 -8.80 17.87 10.95
C ALA A 12 -8.79 19.33 11.43
N THR A 13 -9.27 19.60 12.63
CA THR A 13 -9.14 20.93 13.25
C THR A 13 -7.99 20.91 14.26
N ALA A 14 -7.48 22.06 14.67
CA ALA A 14 -6.43 22.16 15.71
C ALA A 14 -6.84 21.53 17.06
N GLN A 15 -8.11 21.17 17.24
CA GLN A 15 -8.67 20.52 18.44
C GLN A 15 -8.91 19.01 18.24
N VAL A 16 -8.75 18.48 17.03
CA VAL A 16 -8.99 17.08 16.68
C VAL A 16 -7.75 16.54 15.96
N SER A 17 -6.84 15.93 16.73
CA SER A 17 -5.63 15.28 16.20
C SER A 17 -5.90 13.89 15.61
N ASP A 18 -6.98 13.24 16.04
CA ASP A 18 -7.36 11.91 15.57
C ASP A 18 -8.60 12.01 14.69
N THR A 19 -8.44 11.65 13.43
CA THR A 19 -9.53 11.60 12.46
C THR A 19 -10.00 10.16 12.28
N ALA A 20 -11.20 9.97 11.74
CA ALA A 20 -11.70 8.63 11.46
C ALA A 20 -12.53 8.64 10.18
N ARG A 21 -12.58 7.49 9.49
CA ARG A 21 -13.46 7.30 8.34
C ARG A 21 -14.08 5.91 8.31
N ASP A 22 -15.21 5.81 7.64
CA ASP A 22 -15.73 4.51 7.24
C ASP A 22 -14.94 3.97 6.04
N ILE A 23 -14.62 2.68 6.08
CA ILE A 23 -13.82 2.00 5.05
C ILE A 23 -14.53 0.72 4.65
N TYR A 24 -14.78 0.55 3.35
CA TYR A 24 -15.28 -0.70 2.81
C TYR A 24 -14.11 -1.53 2.29
N LEU A 25 -13.94 -2.72 2.86
CA LEU A 25 -13.02 -3.74 2.39
C LEU A 25 -13.79 -4.73 1.50
N PRO A 26 -13.44 -4.86 0.21
CA PRO A 26 -14.03 -5.86 -0.69
C PRO A 26 -13.69 -7.31 -0.28
N SER A 27 -14.25 -8.29 -0.98
CA SER A 27 -13.95 -9.72 -0.75
C SER A 27 -12.46 -10.05 -0.76
N GLY A 28 -12.00 -10.75 0.28
CA GLY A 28 -10.62 -11.17 0.47
C GLY A 28 -10.13 -10.84 1.89
N ASN A 29 -8.89 -11.23 2.18
CA ASN A 29 -8.23 -10.89 3.44
C ASN A 29 -7.34 -9.65 3.22
N TRP A 30 -7.44 -8.71 4.14
CA TRP A 30 -6.77 -7.41 4.09
C TRP A 30 -5.98 -7.19 5.37
N LEU A 31 -4.70 -6.85 5.21
CA LEU A 31 -3.80 -6.51 6.30
C LEU A 31 -3.59 -5.00 6.33
N GLU A 32 -3.53 -4.40 7.50
CA GLU A 32 -3.17 -2.99 7.61
C GLU A 32 -1.69 -2.79 7.27
N TYR A 33 -1.37 -1.79 6.46
CA TYR A 33 0.01 -1.47 6.14
C TYR A 33 0.69 -0.89 7.38
N GLY A 34 1.76 -1.53 7.85
CA GLY A 34 2.43 -1.20 9.11
C GLY A 34 2.03 -2.09 10.29
N ASP A 35 0.88 -2.78 10.24
CA ASP A 35 0.49 -3.85 11.16
C ASP A 35 0.14 -5.13 10.41
N SER A 36 1.14 -5.99 10.22
CA SER A 36 0.97 -7.27 9.54
C SER A 36 0.29 -8.35 10.38
N LYS A 37 -0.16 -8.04 11.62
CA LYS A 37 -0.80 -9.03 12.50
C LYS A 37 -2.32 -9.00 12.39
N THR A 38 -2.89 -7.83 12.10
CA THR A 38 -4.34 -7.66 12.01
C THR A 38 -4.82 -8.01 10.61
N VAL A 39 -5.66 -9.05 10.51
CA VAL A 39 -6.29 -9.48 9.26
C VAL A 39 -7.78 -9.18 9.31
N HIS A 40 -8.27 -8.45 8.31
CA HIS A 40 -9.69 -8.19 8.09
C HIS A 40 -10.21 -9.02 6.91
N THR A 41 -11.16 -9.90 7.17
CA THR A 41 -11.87 -10.64 6.12
C THR A 41 -13.04 -9.81 5.60
N GLY A 42 -13.00 -9.47 4.32
CA GLY A 42 -14.09 -8.81 3.60
C GLY A 42 -15.04 -9.81 2.91
N PRO A 43 -16.21 -9.35 2.42
CA PRO A 43 -16.65 -7.97 2.38
C PRO A 43 -17.02 -7.43 3.77
N LYS A 44 -16.43 -6.31 4.18
CA LYS A 44 -16.59 -5.76 5.54
C LYS A 44 -16.51 -4.25 5.51
N ARG A 45 -17.35 -3.58 6.28
CA ARG A 45 -17.26 -2.14 6.53
C ARG A 45 -16.64 -1.91 7.90
N LEU A 46 -15.48 -1.28 7.94
CA LEU A 46 -14.89 -0.73 9.17
C LEU A 46 -15.58 0.61 9.43
N VAL A 47 -16.17 0.77 10.60
CA VAL A 47 -16.90 1.99 10.99
C VAL A 47 -15.98 2.83 11.86
N LYS A 48 -15.86 4.13 11.56
CA LYS A 48 -14.97 5.06 12.28
C LYS A 48 -13.57 4.49 12.49
N HIS A 49 -12.96 3.91 11.45
CA HIS A 49 -11.58 3.44 11.54
C HIS A 49 -10.67 4.65 11.79
N PRO A 50 -9.84 4.63 12.85
CA PRO A 50 -9.02 5.76 13.24
C PRO A 50 -7.88 5.99 12.25
N ALA A 51 -7.44 7.24 12.16
CA ALA A 51 -6.25 7.67 11.45
C ALA A 51 -5.71 8.92 12.15
N GLY A 52 -4.50 8.83 12.69
CA GLY A 52 -3.82 9.98 13.30
C GLY A 52 -3.53 11.07 12.27
N MET A 53 -3.21 12.27 12.76
CA MET A 53 -2.78 13.36 11.88
C MET A 53 -1.51 12.98 11.12
N GLY A 54 -1.57 13.00 9.78
CA GLY A 54 -0.48 12.57 8.91
C GLY A 54 -0.53 11.09 8.51
N GLU A 55 -1.49 10.32 9.03
CA GLU A 55 -1.68 8.93 8.65
C GLU A 55 -2.73 8.80 7.53
N VAL A 56 -2.45 7.91 6.59
CA VAL A 56 -3.40 7.48 5.57
C VAL A 56 -3.64 5.98 5.78
N PRO A 57 -4.87 5.56 6.10
CA PRO A 57 -5.20 4.15 6.16
C PRO A 57 -4.93 3.46 4.82
N VAL A 58 -4.05 2.46 4.85
CA VAL A 58 -3.69 1.63 3.69
C VAL A 58 -3.83 0.17 4.09
N PHE A 59 -4.46 -0.62 3.22
CA PHE A 59 -4.66 -2.04 3.42
C PHE A 59 -4.05 -2.82 2.25
N ILE A 60 -3.26 -3.84 2.58
CA ILE A 60 -2.63 -4.74 1.63
C ILE A 60 -3.43 -6.03 1.57
N ARG A 61 -3.77 -6.48 0.38
CA ARG A 61 -4.49 -7.74 0.17
C ARG A 61 -3.55 -8.91 0.40
N ALA A 62 -4.00 -9.94 1.11
CA ALA A 62 -3.29 -11.22 1.18
C ALA A 62 -3.04 -11.76 -0.25
N GLY A 63 -1.83 -12.23 -0.50
CA GLY A 63 -1.30 -12.61 -1.82
C GLY A 63 -0.57 -11.49 -2.56
N ALA A 64 -0.48 -10.28 -1.99
CA ALA A 64 0.29 -9.21 -2.62
C ALA A 64 1.79 -9.51 -2.61
N ILE A 65 2.42 -9.28 -3.77
CA ILE A 65 3.87 -9.18 -3.92
C ILE A 65 4.12 -7.74 -4.37
N ILE A 66 4.81 -6.96 -3.52
CA ILE A 66 5.07 -5.53 -3.76
C ILE A 66 6.58 -5.34 -3.93
N PRO A 67 7.06 -5.11 -5.16
CA PRO A 67 8.43 -4.72 -5.40
C PRO A 67 8.69 -3.32 -4.87
N MET A 68 9.74 -3.15 -4.08
CA MET A 68 10.13 -1.90 -3.44
C MET A 68 11.61 -1.63 -3.71
N GLN A 69 11.91 -0.35 -3.86
CA GLN A 69 13.27 0.17 -3.87
C GLN A 69 13.48 1.07 -2.65
N PRO A 70 14.73 1.25 -2.17
CA PRO A 70 15.03 2.25 -1.17
C PRO A 70 14.60 3.67 -1.60
N VAL A 71 14.44 4.54 -0.60
CA VAL A 71 14.02 5.92 -0.83
C VAL A 71 15.08 6.68 -1.62
N VAL A 72 14.66 7.28 -2.74
CA VAL A 72 15.44 8.16 -3.61
C VAL A 72 14.73 9.50 -3.72
N GLN A 73 15.45 10.56 -4.12
CA GLN A 73 14.88 11.90 -4.23
C GLN A 73 14.15 12.12 -5.57
N TYR A 74 14.52 11.36 -6.60
CA TYR A 74 13.98 11.44 -7.95
C TYR A 74 14.18 10.10 -8.68
N THR A 75 13.41 9.85 -9.73
CA THR A 75 13.19 8.52 -10.34
C THR A 75 14.40 7.93 -11.05
N ASP A 76 15.32 8.75 -11.58
CA ASP A 76 16.53 8.34 -12.28
C ASP A 76 17.82 8.66 -11.49
N GLN A 77 17.69 8.83 -10.17
CA GLN A 77 18.84 9.04 -9.29
C GLN A 77 19.85 7.90 -9.48
N PRO A 78 21.13 8.18 -9.77
CA PRO A 78 22.14 7.15 -9.91
C PRO A 78 22.26 6.31 -8.64
N LEU A 79 22.10 5.00 -8.77
CA LEU A 79 22.16 4.04 -7.69
C LEU A 79 23.44 3.20 -7.78
N PRO A 80 24.02 2.78 -6.64
CA PRO A 80 25.12 1.82 -6.63
C PRO A 80 24.77 0.55 -7.41
N ALA A 81 25.75 -0.08 -8.08
CA ALA A 81 25.50 -1.28 -8.90
C ALA A 81 24.91 -2.48 -8.12
N ASN A 82 25.05 -2.49 -6.79
CA ASN A 82 24.51 -3.50 -5.89
C ASN A 82 23.18 -3.06 -5.23
N TYR A 83 22.41 -2.18 -5.87
CA TYR A 83 21.18 -1.66 -5.30
C TYR A 83 20.12 -2.78 -5.14
N PRO A 84 19.51 -2.94 -3.96
CA PRO A 84 18.61 -4.05 -3.71
C PRO A 84 17.19 -3.77 -4.23
N LEU A 85 16.63 -4.75 -4.95
CA LEU A 85 15.19 -4.90 -5.10
C LEU A 85 14.65 -5.64 -3.87
N THR A 86 13.77 -4.99 -3.10
CA THR A 86 13.13 -5.61 -1.93
C THR A 86 11.72 -6.08 -2.30
N LEU A 87 11.39 -7.35 -2.05
CA LEU A 87 10.05 -7.86 -2.25
C LEU A 87 9.32 -7.93 -0.91
N TYR A 88 8.26 -7.13 -0.76
CA TYR A 88 7.33 -7.25 0.36
C TYR A 88 6.26 -8.26 -0.03
N ILE A 89 6.30 -9.43 0.61
CA ILE A 89 5.40 -10.55 0.32
C ILE A 89 4.38 -10.65 1.45
N PHE A 90 3.10 -10.63 1.08
CA PHE A 90 1.98 -10.83 1.99
C PHE A 90 1.35 -12.18 1.66
N PRO A 91 1.66 -13.26 2.38
CA PRO A 91 1.25 -14.61 1.99
C PRO A 91 -0.27 -14.80 1.93
N SER A 92 -0.71 -15.68 1.02
CA SER A 92 -2.10 -16.16 0.92
C SER A 92 -2.13 -17.69 0.87
N SER A 93 -3.30 -18.28 1.14
CA SER A 93 -3.54 -19.72 0.96
C SER A 93 -3.71 -20.15 -0.50
N VAL A 94 -3.81 -19.19 -1.40
CA VAL A 94 -3.91 -19.40 -2.85
C VAL A 94 -2.67 -18.86 -3.55
N GLU A 95 -2.30 -19.45 -4.67
CA GLU A 95 -1.20 -18.97 -5.50
C GLU A 95 -1.53 -17.59 -6.07
N THR A 96 -0.52 -16.72 -6.08
CA THR A 96 -0.59 -15.35 -6.60
C THR A 96 0.72 -15.00 -7.27
N ASN A 97 0.68 -14.04 -8.20
CA ASN A 97 1.85 -13.60 -8.94
C ASN A 97 1.86 -12.07 -9.12
N HIS A 98 3.05 -11.56 -9.45
CA HIS A 98 3.28 -10.18 -9.84
C HIS A 98 4.36 -10.17 -10.93
N THR A 99 4.20 -9.33 -11.95
CA THR A 99 5.20 -9.11 -13.00
C THR A 99 5.77 -7.70 -12.81
N LEU A 100 7.05 -7.60 -12.44
CA LEU A 100 7.77 -6.33 -12.43
C LEU A 100 8.08 -5.93 -13.87
N PHE A 101 7.74 -4.69 -14.21
CA PHE A 101 8.03 -4.09 -15.51
C PHE A 101 9.10 -3.01 -15.35
N GLU A 102 10.11 -3.03 -16.21
CA GLU A 102 11.20 -2.06 -16.27
C GLU A 102 11.46 -1.70 -17.75
N ASP A 103 11.69 -0.42 -18.03
CA ASP A 103 12.13 0.11 -19.31
C ASP A 103 13.23 1.18 -19.12
N ASP A 104 13.54 1.98 -20.15
CA ASP A 104 14.59 3.01 -20.04
C ASP A 104 14.16 4.26 -19.25
N GLY A 105 12.88 4.39 -18.89
CA GLY A 105 12.30 5.49 -18.12
C GLY A 105 12.33 6.86 -18.80
N VAL A 106 12.80 6.96 -20.05
CA VAL A 106 13.06 8.23 -20.75
C VAL A 106 12.30 8.32 -22.07
N ARG A 107 12.21 7.20 -22.81
CA ARG A 107 11.49 7.11 -24.08
C ARG A 107 10.14 6.43 -23.84
N GLY A 108 9.24 6.56 -24.80
CA GLY A 108 8.00 5.78 -24.76
C GLY A 108 8.34 4.28 -24.73
N TYR A 109 7.54 3.49 -24.00
CA TYR A 109 7.66 2.03 -23.99
C TYR A 109 7.31 1.41 -25.36
N GLU A 110 6.66 2.19 -26.23
CA GLU A 110 6.32 1.82 -27.60
C GLU A 110 7.47 2.22 -28.54
N ASN A 111 8.08 1.21 -29.17
CA ASN A 111 9.11 1.25 -30.23
C ASN A 111 9.69 2.61 -30.62
#